data_AF-T0Y741-F1
#
_entry.id   AF-T0Y741-F1
#
_cell.length_a   1.000
_cell.length_b   1.000
_cell.length_c   1.000
_cell.angle_alpha   90.00
_cell.angle_beta   90.00
_cell.angle_gamma   90.00
#
_symmetry.space_group_name_H-M   'P 1'
#
loop_
_entity.id
_entity.type
_entity.pdbx_description
1 polymer ?
#
loop_
_entity_poly.entity_id
_entity_poly.type
_entity_poly.pdbx_seq_one_letter_code
_entity_poly.pdbx_strand_id
1 'polypeptide(L)'
;MASGIAVALVLAGVGVYIDLNPGGGGSCPTRFGSGGTLLTVYTYSSFLGGPCNTAALESVFGTFAEAHRATVHLVEPSGTLLYSLGHPIGPPADVVIGLDEVTATAALHDGLVVPYTSPALSEMVPGLAEELSPGSAATPYEYGYLGIDYNLT
;
A
#
# COMPACT_ATOMS: atom_id res chain seq x y z
N MET A 1 11.16 19.74 -13.14
CA MET A 1 10.76 19.12 -11.87
C MET A 1 9.63 18.17 -12.21
N ALA A 2 9.87 16.86 -12.18
CA ALA A 2 8.88 15.85 -12.54
C ALA A 2 7.94 15.66 -11.35
N SER A 3 6.68 16.06 -11.50
CA SER A 3 5.62 15.80 -10.53
C SER A 3 5.23 14.33 -10.70
N GLY A 4 5.67 13.46 -9.78
CA GLY A 4 5.13 12.11 -9.66
C GLY A 4 3.68 12.19 -9.20
N ILE A 5 2.78 11.45 -9.83
CA ILE A 5 1.36 11.40 -9.46
C ILE A 5 1.22 10.21 -8.51
N ALA A 6 0.93 10.46 -7.23
CA ALA A 6 0.73 9.41 -6.23
C ALA A 6 -0.75 9.01 -6.16
N VAL A 7 -1.08 7.76 -6.54
CA VAL A 7 -2.41 7.16 -6.36
C VAL A 7 -2.46 6.40 -5.04
N ALA A 8 -3.47 6.65 -4.21
CA ALA A 8 -3.63 5.99 -2.92
C ALA A 8 -4.47 4.69 -3.03
N LEU A 9 -3.90 3.59 -2.54
CA LEU A 9 -4.60 2.33 -2.26
C LEU A 9 -4.70 2.16 -0.74
N VAL A 10 -5.92 1.99 -0.23
CA VAL A 10 -6.21 2.07 1.21
C VAL A 10 -6.71 0.76 1.77
N LEU A 11 -6.20 0.45 2.96
CA LEU A 11 -6.77 -0.43 3.95
C LEU A 11 -7.96 0.27 4.60
N ALA A 12 -9.12 -0.36 4.66
CA ALA A 12 -10.14 0.08 5.60
C ALA A 12 -10.40 -1.08 6.54
N GLY A 13 -9.75 -1.01 7.69
CA GLY A 13 -9.62 -2.11 8.64
C GLY A 13 -8.27 -2.04 9.35
N VAL A 14 -8.25 -1.36 10.50
CA VAL A 14 -7.10 -1.35 11.40
C VAL A 14 -6.93 -2.75 12.02
N GLY A 15 -6.20 -3.64 11.35
CA GLY A 15 -5.56 -4.77 12.01
C GLY A 15 -4.27 -4.27 12.64
N VAL A 16 -4.25 -4.00 13.94
CA VAL A 16 -2.99 -3.76 14.66
C VAL A 16 -2.18 -5.05 14.66
N TYR A 17 -1.31 -5.23 13.67
CA TYR A 17 -0.25 -6.24 13.73
C TYR A 17 0.93 -5.65 14.50
N ILE A 18 1.05 -6.04 15.76
CA ILE A 18 2.28 -5.81 16.53
C ILE A 18 3.29 -6.83 16.00
N ASP A 19 4.29 -6.35 15.26
CA ASP A 19 5.44 -7.18 14.90
C ASP A 19 6.21 -7.53 16.18
N LEU A 20 6.14 -8.80 16.58
CA LEU A 20 6.84 -9.33 17.75
C LEU A 20 8.27 -9.80 17.41
N ASN A 21 8.81 -9.52 16.22
CA ASN A 21 10.12 -10.04 15.84
C ASN A 21 11.04 -9.01 15.14
N PRO A 22 11.87 -8.25 15.90
CA PRO A 22 12.72 -7.19 15.36
C PRO A 22 14.00 -7.69 14.66
N GLY A 23 14.06 -8.94 14.19
CA GLY A 23 15.32 -9.57 13.78
C GLY A 23 15.20 -10.49 12.57
N GLY A 24 15.56 -9.98 11.39
CA GLY A 24 15.70 -10.81 10.18
C GLY A 24 16.30 -10.05 9.01
N GLY A 25 17.62 -9.84 9.03
CA GLY A 25 18.38 -9.12 8.00
C GLY A 25 18.56 -9.87 6.68
N GLY A 26 17.46 -10.09 5.95
CA GLY A 26 17.48 -10.39 4.51
C GLY A 26 16.74 -9.28 3.76
N SER A 27 17.35 -8.65 2.76
CA SER A 27 16.68 -7.61 1.96
C SER A 27 15.67 -8.28 1.03
N CYS A 28 14.37 -8.05 1.24
CA CYS A 28 13.32 -8.54 0.35
C CYS A 28 13.54 -8.04 -1.09
N PRO A 29 13.10 -8.79 -2.11
CA PRO A 29 13.06 -8.27 -3.47
C PRO A 29 12.17 -7.04 -3.49
N THR A 30 12.79 -5.88 -3.73
CA THR A 30 12.10 -4.59 -3.84
C THR A 30 11.83 -4.22 -5.29
N ARG A 31 12.25 -5.05 -6.26
CA ARG A 31 12.07 -4.78 -7.69
C ARG A 31 11.52 -5.99 -8.42
N PHE A 32 10.48 -5.76 -9.20
CA PHE A 32 9.79 -6.77 -10.00
C PHE A 32 9.73 -6.30 -11.46
N GLY A 33 9.91 -7.24 -12.39
CA GLY A 33 10.01 -6.96 -13.83
C GLY A 33 11.38 -6.44 -14.26
N SER A 34 11.55 -6.32 -15.58
CA SER A 34 12.78 -5.78 -16.19
C SER A 34 12.45 -4.99 -17.46
N GLY A 35 12.21 -3.69 -17.30
CA GLY A 35 11.97 -2.77 -18.42
C GLY A 35 10.64 -2.02 -18.35
N GLY A 36 10.44 -1.11 -19.29
CA GLY A 36 9.25 -0.26 -19.38
C GLY A 36 9.18 0.85 -18.34
N THR A 37 7.96 1.28 -18.01
CA THR A 37 7.70 2.35 -17.04
C THR A 37 8.03 1.87 -15.62
N LEU A 38 8.81 2.64 -14.89
CA LEU A 38 9.07 2.42 -13.47
C LEU A 38 7.87 2.94 -12.65
N LEU A 39 7.31 2.09 -11.80
CA LEU A 39 6.28 2.42 -10.83
C LEU A 39 6.87 2.28 -9.41
N THR A 40 7.04 3.40 -8.70
CA THR A 40 7.50 3.41 -7.32
C THR A 40 6.32 3.29 -6.37
N VAL A 41 6.31 2.27 -5.54
CA VAL A 41 5.22 1.98 -4.60
C VAL A 41 5.73 2.11 -3.17
N TYR A 42 5.17 3.04 -2.41
CA TYR A 42 5.42 3.14 -0.97
C TYR A 42 4.51 2.16 -0.23
N THR A 43 5.08 1.37 0.68
CA THR A 43 4.33 0.42 1.51
C THR A 43 5.01 0.18 2.86
N TYR A 44 4.43 -0.70 3.68
CA TYR A 44 4.81 -0.95 5.07
C TYR A 44 5.39 -2.37 5.26
N SER A 45 6.23 -2.55 6.28
CA SER A 45 7.00 -3.78 6.50
C SER A 45 6.15 -5.06 6.57
N SER A 46 5.00 -5.02 7.25
CA SER A 46 4.16 -6.22 7.40
C SER A 46 3.47 -6.63 6.10
N PHE A 47 3.24 -5.70 5.17
CA PHE A 47 2.79 -6.02 3.81
C PHE A 47 3.83 -6.82 3.03
N LEU A 48 5.12 -6.59 3.30
CA LEU A 48 6.24 -7.35 2.71
C LEU A 48 6.42 -8.75 3.33
N GLY A 49 5.55 -9.11 4.29
CA GLY A 49 5.42 -10.47 4.82
C GLY A 49 6.48 -10.85 5.87
N GLY A 50 6.96 -9.90 6.68
CA GLY A 50 8.02 -10.17 7.65
C GLY A 50 9.34 -10.52 6.94
N PRO A 51 10.01 -11.65 7.19
CA PRO A 51 11.30 -12.02 6.56
C PRO A 51 11.19 -12.40 5.06
N CYS A 52 10.36 -11.66 4.30
CA CYS A 52 10.12 -11.76 2.87
C CYS A 52 9.25 -12.95 2.47
N ASN A 53 7.92 -12.74 2.43
CA ASN A 53 7.02 -13.68 1.77
C ASN A 53 7.06 -13.46 0.25
N THR A 54 8.14 -13.90 -0.38
CA THR A 54 8.43 -13.64 -1.81
C THR A 54 7.37 -14.19 -2.75
N ALA A 55 6.68 -15.27 -2.39
CA ALA A 55 5.64 -15.88 -3.24
C ALA A 55 4.40 -14.98 -3.37
N ALA A 56 3.95 -14.37 -2.27
CA ALA A 56 2.83 -13.43 -2.31
C ALA A 56 3.18 -12.16 -3.08
N LEU A 57 4.37 -11.60 -2.84
CA LEU A 57 4.85 -10.41 -3.53
C LEU A 57 5.03 -10.65 -5.04
N GLU A 58 5.56 -11.81 -5.44
CA GLU A 58 5.68 -12.18 -6.86
C GLU A 58 4.31 -12.35 -7.52
N SER A 59 3.35 -12.97 -6.83
CA SER A 59 1.99 -13.14 -7.36
C SER A 59 1.28 -11.82 -7.62
N VAL A 60 1.55 -10.77 -6.85
CA VAL A 60 0.93 -9.46 -7.03
C VAL A 60 1.77 -8.59 -7.96
N PHE A 61 3.01 -8.27 -7.56
CA PHE A 61 3.85 -7.30 -8.27
C PHE A 61 4.59 -7.89 -9.46
N GLY A 62 4.99 -9.17 -9.38
CA GLY A 62 5.56 -9.89 -10.52
C GLY A 62 4.53 -10.01 -11.66
N THR A 63 3.33 -10.51 -11.34
CA THR A 63 2.22 -10.61 -12.30
C THR A 63 1.84 -9.25 -12.89
N PHE A 64 1.74 -8.20 -12.07
CA PHE A 64 1.46 -6.85 -12.56
C PHE A 64 2.56 -6.35 -13.50
N ALA A 65 3.84 -6.49 -13.10
CA ALA A 65 4.98 -6.07 -13.89
C ALA A 65 5.01 -6.76 -15.26
N GLU A 66 4.73 -8.08 -15.30
CA GLU A 66 4.65 -8.84 -16.55
C GLU A 66 3.47 -8.39 -17.42
N ALA A 67 2.26 -8.36 -16.86
CA ALA A 67 1.03 -8.03 -17.59
C ALA A 67 1.06 -6.63 -18.22
N HIS A 68 1.71 -5.67 -17.55
CA HIS A 68 1.78 -4.28 -17.98
C HIS A 68 3.13 -3.87 -18.59
N ARG A 69 4.08 -4.79 -18.72
CA ARG A 69 5.47 -4.51 -19.15
C ARG A 69 6.06 -3.32 -18.37
N ALA A 70 5.89 -3.35 -17.07
CA ALA A 70 6.36 -2.33 -16.15
C ALA A 70 7.48 -2.87 -15.26
N THR A 71 8.17 -1.96 -14.59
CA THR A 71 9.05 -2.31 -13.47
C THR A 71 8.42 -1.76 -12.20
N VAL A 72 8.14 -2.60 -11.22
CA VAL A 72 7.62 -2.17 -9.91
C VAL A 72 8.80 -2.06 -8.93
N HIS A 73 8.90 -0.93 -8.23
CA HIS A 73 9.88 -0.70 -7.19
C HIS A 73 9.18 -0.43 -5.86
N LEU A 74 9.20 -1.41 -4.96
CA LEU A 74 8.67 -1.29 -3.61
C LEU A 74 9.66 -0.53 -2.72
N VAL A 75 9.17 0.46 -1.99
CA VAL A 75 9.94 1.24 -1.03
C VAL A 75 9.20 1.19 0.29
N GLU A 76 9.91 0.79 1.34
CA GLU A 76 9.47 0.96 2.72
C GLU A 76 10.11 2.26 3.25
N PRO A 77 9.38 3.38 3.30
CA PRO A 77 9.95 4.63 3.77
C PRO A 77 10.10 4.60 5.30
N SER A 78 11.06 5.37 5.81
CA SER A 78 11.25 5.50 7.26
C SER A 78 10.12 6.30 7.90
N GLY A 79 9.53 5.77 8.98
CA GLY A 79 8.42 6.42 9.68
C GLY A 79 7.06 5.96 9.17
N THR A 80 6.01 6.76 9.39
CA THR A 80 4.67 6.42 8.87
C THR A 80 4.58 6.76 7.38
N LEU A 81 3.70 6.06 6.65
CA LEU A 81 3.43 6.35 5.24
C LEU A 81 2.97 7.79 5.04
N LEU A 82 2.01 8.27 5.85
CA LEU A 82 1.51 9.64 5.79
C LEU A 82 2.63 10.68 5.98
N TYR A 83 3.49 10.49 6.98
CA TYR A 83 4.63 11.40 7.20
C TYR A 83 5.57 11.41 5.99
N SER A 84 5.87 10.23 5.45
CA SER A 84 6.79 10.03 4.33
C SER A 84 6.26 10.59 3.01
N LEU A 85 4.94 10.66 2.83
CA LEU A 85 4.31 11.35 1.69
C LEU A 85 4.50 12.87 1.77
N GLY A 86 4.38 13.45 2.97
CA GLY A 86 4.61 14.88 3.19
C GLY A 86 6.09 15.28 3.24
N HIS A 87 6.97 14.33 3.57
CA HIS A 87 8.40 14.54 3.74
C HIS A 87 9.19 13.44 3.01
N PRO A 88 9.12 13.37 1.68
CA PRO A 88 9.73 12.29 0.94
C PRO A 88 11.25 12.30 1.08
N ILE A 89 11.80 11.20 1.58
CA ILE A 89 13.23 10.92 1.57
C ILE A 89 13.46 9.77 0.59
N GLY A 90 14.00 10.08 -0.59
CA GLY A 90 14.21 9.10 -1.66
C GLY A 90 13.39 9.39 -2.92
N PRO A 91 13.18 8.38 -3.80
CA PRO A 91 12.40 8.57 -5.03
C PRO A 91 10.93 8.87 -4.67
N PRO A 92 10.25 9.78 -5.38
CA PRO A 92 8.83 10.04 -5.15
C PRO A 92 8.00 8.78 -5.43
N ALA A 93 6.97 8.57 -4.62
CA ALA A 93 6.02 7.49 -4.83
C ALA A 93 5.04 7.82 -5.97
N ASP A 94 4.75 6.83 -6.80
CA ASP A 94 3.66 6.87 -7.79
C ASP A 94 2.39 6.22 -7.22
N VAL A 95 2.55 5.29 -6.27
CA VAL A 95 1.46 4.65 -5.55
C VAL A 95 1.84 4.53 -4.08
N VAL A 96 0.87 4.69 -3.20
CA VAL A 96 1.00 4.29 -1.79
C VAL A 96 0.00 3.18 -1.49
N ILE A 97 0.48 2.08 -0.91
CA ILE A 97 -0.34 0.96 -0.46
C ILE A 97 -0.20 0.86 1.05
N GLY A 98 -1.32 0.95 1.75
CA GLY A 98 -1.38 0.71 3.19
C GLY A 98 -1.72 1.91 4.05
N LEU A 99 -2.23 2.99 3.46
CA LEU A 99 -2.93 4.02 4.25
C LEU A 99 -4.23 3.41 4.80
N ASP A 100 -4.58 3.73 6.04
CA ASP A 100 -5.86 3.37 6.64
C ASP A 100 -6.95 4.43 6.35
N GLU A 101 -8.19 4.20 6.77
CA GLU A 101 -9.31 5.12 6.53
C GLU A 101 -9.10 6.54 7.09
N VAL A 102 -8.27 6.67 8.14
CA VAL A 102 -7.96 7.95 8.79
C VAL A 102 -6.83 8.67 8.04
N THR A 103 -5.72 7.97 7.81
CA THR A 103 -4.51 8.51 7.19
C THR A 103 -4.69 8.78 5.70
N ALA A 104 -5.55 8.03 5.02
CA ALA A 104 -5.97 8.32 3.65
C ALA A 104 -6.72 9.64 3.52
N THR A 105 -7.69 9.85 4.41
CA THR A 105 -8.49 11.08 4.45
C THR A 105 -7.59 12.28 4.75
N ALA A 106 -6.64 12.12 5.68
CA ALA A 106 -5.64 13.15 5.98
C ALA A 106 -4.73 13.44 4.77
N ALA A 107 -4.19 12.40 4.12
CA ALA A 107 -3.35 12.55 2.93
C ALA A 107 -4.07 13.29 1.80
N LEU A 108 -5.36 12.98 1.59
CA LEU A 108 -6.18 13.66 0.59
C LEU A 108 -6.41 15.12 0.96
N HIS A 109 -6.80 15.39 2.21
CA HIS A 109 -7.03 16.74 2.70
C HIS A 109 -5.78 17.63 2.56
N ASP A 110 -4.60 17.07 2.84
CA ASP A 110 -3.32 17.78 2.77
C ASP A 110 -2.74 17.86 1.35
N GLY A 111 -3.45 17.32 0.35
CA GLY A 111 -3.03 17.34 -1.05
C GLY A 111 -1.82 16.47 -1.35
N LEU A 112 -1.56 15.44 -0.53
CA LEU A 112 -0.43 14.52 -0.67
C LEU A 112 -0.71 13.36 -1.64
N VAL A 113 -1.99 13.11 -1.95
CA VAL A 113 -2.43 12.09 -2.90
C VAL A 113 -3.47 12.69 -3.85
N VAL A 114 -3.63 12.08 -5.03
CA VAL A 114 -4.68 12.48 -5.97
C VAL A 114 -5.90 11.56 -5.85
N PRO A 115 -7.14 12.10 -5.93
CA PRO A 115 -8.33 11.26 -6.04
C PRO A 115 -8.26 10.36 -7.27
N TYR A 116 -8.60 9.09 -7.11
CA TYR A 116 -8.72 8.14 -8.20
C TYR A 116 -9.85 7.14 -7.92
N THR A 117 -10.76 7.01 -8.88
CA THR A 117 -11.83 6.02 -8.85
C THR A 117 -11.44 4.86 -9.75
N SER A 118 -11.06 3.73 -9.15
CA SER A 118 -10.76 2.52 -9.91
C SER A 118 -12.02 1.98 -10.59
N PRO A 119 -11.98 1.64 -11.90
CA PRO A 119 -13.08 0.95 -12.56
C PRO A 119 -13.44 -0.38 -11.88
N ALA A 120 -12.47 -1.04 -11.24
CA ALA A 120 -12.69 -2.30 -10.53
C ALA A 120 -13.61 -2.16 -9.30
N LEU A 121 -13.89 -0.94 -8.82
CA LEU A 121 -14.86 -0.71 -7.74
C LEU A 121 -16.27 -1.20 -8.11
N SER A 122 -16.60 -1.31 -9.41
CA SER A 122 -17.87 -1.90 -9.84
C SER A 122 -17.98 -3.40 -9.56
N GLU A 123 -16.87 -4.08 -9.28
CA GLU A 123 -16.81 -5.50 -8.96
C GLU A 123 -16.93 -5.76 -7.44
N MET A 124 -16.87 -4.70 -6.63
CA MET A 124 -17.02 -4.80 -5.18
C MET A 124 -18.49 -4.96 -4.77
N VAL A 125 -18.70 -5.45 -3.55
CA VAL A 125 -20.01 -5.47 -2.90
C VAL A 125 -20.59 -4.04 -2.89
N PRO A 126 -21.84 -3.82 -3.35
CA PRO A 126 -22.44 -2.50 -3.37
C PRO A 126 -22.42 -1.82 -2.00
N GLY A 127 -22.01 -0.56 -1.96
CA GLY A 127 -21.91 0.24 -0.73
C GLY A 127 -20.58 0.09 0.02
N LEU A 128 -19.86 -1.02 -0.15
CA LEU A 128 -18.63 -1.29 0.61
C LEU A 128 -17.54 -0.24 0.33
N ALA A 129 -17.36 0.17 -0.93
CA ALA A 129 -16.37 1.18 -1.27
C ALA A 129 -16.63 2.53 -0.59
N GLU A 130 -17.91 2.93 -0.46
CA GLU A 130 -18.31 4.17 0.21
C GLU A 130 -18.14 4.07 1.73
N GLU A 131 -18.39 2.90 2.32
CA GLU A 131 -18.17 2.68 3.75
C GLU A 131 -16.68 2.70 4.12
N LEU A 132 -15.84 2.11 3.27
CA LEU A 132 -14.40 1.97 3.49
C LEU A 132 -13.59 3.21 3.08
N SER A 133 -14.08 3.98 2.10
CA SER A 133 -13.45 5.23 1.69
C SER A 133 -14.49 6.31 1.34
N PRO A 134 -15.15 6.89 2.36
CA PRO A 134 -16.10 7.97 2.14
C PRO A 134 -15.46 9.10 1.32
N GLY A 135 -16.11 9.51 0.23
CA GLY A 135 -15.58 10.55 -0.66
C GLY A 135 -14.46 10.10 -1.61
N SER A 136 -14.24 8.79 -1.77
CA SER A 136 -13.23 8.20 -2.67
C SER A 136 -11.82 8.69 -2.38
N ALA A 137 -11.49 8.86 -1.09
CA ALA A 137 -10.15 9.24 -0.65
C ALA A 137 -9.07 8.23 -1.12
N ALA A 138 -9.48 6.98 -1.35
CA ALA A 138 -8.66 5.94 -1.92
C ALA A 138 -9.47 4.73 -2.40
N THR A 139 -8.77 3.79 -3.03
CA THR A 139 -9.34 2.50 -3.45
C THR A 139 -9.17 1.45 -2.34
N PRO A 140 -10.26 0.91 -1.76
CA PRO A 140 -10.17 -0.20 -0.81
C PRO A 140 -9.71 -1.49 -1.51
N TYR A 141 -8.78 -2.22 -0.92
CA TYR A 141 -8.30 -3.50 -1.47
C TYR A 141 -8.37 -4.67 -0.50
N GLU A 142 -8.49 -4.40 0.80
CA GLU A 142 -8.74 -5.40 1.84
C GLU A 142 -9.54 -4.78 2.99
N TYR A 143 -10.30 -5.62 3.71
CA TYR A 143 -11.02 -5.26 4.93
C TYR A 143 -11.04 -6.46 5.89
N GLY A 144 -11.13 -6.19 7.19
CA GLY A 144 -11.09 -7.23 8.22
C GLY A 144 -11.86 -6.83 9.47
N TYR A 145 -12.20 -7.82 10.29
CA TYR A 145 -12.85 -7.60 11.57
C TYR A 145 -11.83 -7.31 12.67
N LEU A 146 -12.13 -6.33 13.51
CA LEU A 146 -11.43 -6.15 14.78
C LEU A 146 -11.83 -7.27 15.74
N GLY A 147 -10.88 -8.15 16.05
CA GLY A 147 -11.04 -9.27 16.96
C GLY A 147 -10.01 -9.23 18.09
N ILE A 148 -10.38 -9.76 19.26
CA ILE A 148 -9.44 -10.01 20.35
C ILE A 148 -9.11 -11.50 20.31
N ASP A 149 -7.87 -11.81 19.93
CA ASP A 149 -7.30 -13.14 20.07
C ASP A 149 -6.48 -13.19 21.37
N TYR A 150 -6.74 -14.17 22.22
CA TYR A 150 -6.05 -14.31 23.50
C TYR A 150 -5.73 -15.77 23.79
N ASN A 151 -4.52 -16.00 24.27
CA ASN A 151 -4.11 -17.30 24.74
C ASN A 151 -4.68 -17.56 26.14
N LEU A 152 -5.35 -18.69 26.32
CA LEU A 152 -5.92 -19.15 27.60
C LEU A 152 -4.94 -19.98 28.44
N THR A 153 -3.69 -20.15 27.97
CA THR A 153 -2.67 -20.98 28.61
C THR A 153 -1.46 -20.18 29.09
#